data_AF-A0A2D2D3M5-F1
#
_entry.id   AF-A0A2D2D3M5-F1
#
_cell.length_a   1.000
_cell.length_b   1.000
_cell.length_c   1.000
_cell.angle_alpha   90.00
_cell.angle_beta   90.00
_cell.angle_gamma   90.00
#
_symmetry.space_group_name_H-M   'P 1'
#
loop_
_entity.id
_entity.type
_entity.pdbx_description
1 polymer ?
#
loop_
_entity_poly.entity_id
_entity_poly.type
_entity_poly.pdbx_seq_one_letter_code
_entity_poly.pdbx_strand_id
1 'polypeptide(L)'
;MRADTALFHALELAIAPRLAARLRRRPLPDDVLEVIRIAAGCDATLEQAATLVRREPKFVKAAAQFYVLQIVLHPGADCYRMLGVREGASRDVMRLHLRWLLLWLHPDRSDSEWRSGYARMVLAAWREVGGHVAIPSCGSRNDIQAPMLASARRSIRKRIPHQRKRHARVSRWIVVAALLVAALSFLGPVRFSDLATAQGETLNRRRKVLRTSRRNAPNRVVDVQIETRFEAVEAR
;
A
#
# COMPACT_ATOMS: atom_id res chain seq x y z
N MET A 1 -18.69 -1.29 13.61
CA MET A 1 -17.21 -1.34 13.75
C MET A 1 -16.74 0.06 14.07
N ARG A 2 -15.91 0.27 15.10
CA ARG A 2 -15.37 1.60 15.39
C ARG A 2 -14.52 2.03 14.19
N ALA A 3 -14.89 3.11 13.52
CA ALA A 3 -14.14 3.66 12.40
C ALA A 3 -12.80 4.30 12.84
N ASP A 4 -12.55 4.39 14.15
CA ASP A 4 -11.43 5.12 14.75
C ASP A 4 -10.23 4.22 15.14
N THR A 5 -10.06 3.08 14.47
CA THR A 5 -8.91 2.19 14.72
C THR A 5 -7.68 2.66 13.95
N ALA A 6 -6.49 2.38 14.48
CA ALA A 6 -5.23 2.69 13.80
C ALA A 6 -5.14 2.01 12.42
N LEU A 7 -5.69 0.79 12.29
CA LEU A 7 -5.72 0.08 11.01
C LEU A 7 -6.60 0.80 9.96
N PHE A 8 -7.80 1.27 10.34
CA PHE A 8 -8.64 2.02 9.42
C PHE A 8 -7.99 3.34 9.01
N HIS A 9 -7.40 4.07 9.97
CA HIS A 9 -6.63 5.28 9.65
C HIS A 9 -5.46 4.99 8.71
N ALA A 10 -4.78 3.85 8.83
CA ALA A 10 -3.70 3.46 7.93
C ALA A 10 -4.20 3.25 6.49
N LEU A 11 -5.35 2.58 6.33
CA LEU A 11 -5.96 2.33 5.03
C LEU A 11 -6.47 3.63 4.39
N GLU A 12 -7.15 4.47 5.16
CA GLU A 12 -7.62 5.78 4.70
C GLU A 12 -6.45 6.68 4.28
N LEU A 13 -5.38 6.70 5.09
CA LEU A 13 -4.19 7.49 4.81
C LEU A 13 -3.47 7.02 3.54
N ALA A 14 -3.44 5.70 3.29
CA ALA A 14 -2.87 5.15 2.07
C ALA A 14 -3.64 5.58 0.81
N ILE A 15 -4.96 5.75 0.91
CA ILE A 15 -5.82 6.24 -0.18
C ILE A 15 -5.75 7.76 -0.31
N ALA A 16 -5.72 8.48 0.82
CA ALA A 16 -5.75 9.94 0.88
C ALA A 16 -4.59 10.50 1.73
N PRO A 17 -3.36 10.62 1.17
CA PRO A 17 -2.17 11.07 1.91
C PRO A 17 -2.30 12.45 2.56
N ARG A 18 -3.13 13.34 1.99
CA ARG A 18 -3.44 14.67 2.56
C ARG A 18 -4.02 14.63 3.98
N LEU A 19 -4.56 13.48 4.40
CA LEU A 19 -5.07 13.29 5.76
C LEU A 19 -3.96 13.25 6.83
N ALA A 20 -2.68 13.09 6.43
CA ALA A 20 -1.57 12.98 7.36
C ALA A 20 -1.53 14.13 8.36
N ALA A 21 -1.61 15.38 7.90
CA ALA A 21 -1.56 16.56 8.76
C ALA A 21 -2.67 16.57 9.81
N ARG A 22 -3.89 16.13 9.45
CA ARG A 22 -5.02 16.02 10.36
C ARG A 22 -4.80 14.90 11.38
N LEU A 23 -4.38 13.72 10.93
CA LEU A 23 -4.16 12.56 11.79
C LEU A 23 -3.00 12.77 12.78
N ARG A 24 -1.95 13.51 12.40
CA ARG A 24 -0.86 13.91 13.32
C ARG A 24 -1.33 14.75 14.49
N ARG A 25 -2.41 15.53 14.35
CA ARG A 25 -2.96 16.34 15.45
C ARG A 25 -3.90 15.56 16.36
N ARG A 26 -4.33 14.37 15.95
CA ARG A 26 -5.19 13.50 16.75
C ARG A 26 -4.34 12.68 17.72
N PRO A 27 -4.90 12.32 18.90
CA PRO A 27 -4.25 11.36 19.80
C PRO A 27 -4.05 10.02 19.08
N LEU A 28 -3.02 9.28 19.48
CA LEU A 28 -2.81 7.93 18.94
C LEU A 28 -3.93 7.00 19.42
N PRO A 29 -4.50 6.19 18.51
CA PRO A 29 -5.37 5.08 18.90
C PRO A 29 -4.64 4.06 19.78
N ASP A 30 -5.37 3.34 20.63
CA ASP A 30 -4.81 2.32 21.52
C ASP A 30 -4.27 1.08 20.79
N ASP A 31 -4.78 0.80 19.59
CA ASP A 31 -4.47 -0.39 18.77
C ASP A 31 -3.26 -0.19 17.84
N VAL A 32 -2.48 0.89 18.00
CA VAL A 32 -1.30 1.18 17.16
C VAL A 32 -0.28 0.04 17.17
N LEU A 33 -0.19 -0.74 18.24
CA LEU A 33 0.68 -1.91 18.29
C LEU A 33 0.38 -2.92 17.18
N GLU A 34 -0.89 -3.12 16.85
CA GLU A 34 -1.30 -4.05 15.79
C GLU A 34 -0.77 -3.58 14.44
N VAL A 35 -0.87 -2.29 14.14
CA VAL A 35 -0.33 -1.68 12.92
C VAL A 35 1.20 -1.81 12.86
N ILE A 36 1.90 -1.61 13.99
CA ILE A 36 3.36 -1.80 14.06
C ILE A 36 3.73 -3.27 13.79
N ARG A 37 2.99 -4.23 14.34
CA ARG A 37 3.20 -5.67 14.10
C ARG A 37 2.99 -6.03 12.64
N ILE A 38 1.97 -5.48 12.00
CA ILE A 38 1.71 -5.66 10.57
C ILE A 38 2.86 -5.08 9.75
N ALA A 39 3.30 -3.86 10.06
CA ALA A 39 4.41 -3.20 9.37
C ALA A 39 5.72 -4.02 9.47
N ALA A 40 5.98 -4.60 10.65
CA ALA A 40 7.09 -5.49 10.93
C ALA A 40 7.01 -6.87 10.26
N GLY A 41 5.86 -7.22 9.67
CA GLY A 41 5.65 -8.50 8.99
C GLY A 41 5.29 -9.65 9.92
N CYS A 42 4.50 -9.41 10.96
CA CYS A 42 3.89 -10.48 11.73
C CYS A 42 2.75 -11.12 10.92
N ASP A 43 3.01 -12.29 10.32
CA ASP A 43 2.07 -12.97 9.40
C ASP A 43 0.69 -13.22 10.05
N ALA A 44 0.66 -13.71 11.30
CA ALA A 44 -0.60 -13.97 12.00
C ALA A 44 -1.47 -12.71 12.14
N THR A 45 -0.89 -11.56 12.50
CA THR A 45 -1.62 -10.30 12.63
C THR A 45 -2.02 -9.74 11.27
N LEU A 46 -1.16 -9.92 10.26
CA LEU A 46 -1.42 -9.45 8.90
C LEU A 46 -2.61 -10.20 8.26
N GLU A 47 -2.64 -11.53 8.35
CA GLU A 47 -3.73 -12.33 7.77
C GLU A 47 -5.08 -12.05 8.44
N GLN A 48 -5.08 -11.88 9.77
CA GLN A 48 -6.27 -11.47 10.52
C GLN A 48 -6.78 -10.09 10.07
N ALA A 49 -5.88 -9.11 9.97
CA ALA A 49 -6.22 -7.76 9.51
C ALA A 49 -6.73 -7.76 8.07
N ALA A 50 -6.05 -8.47 7.15
CA ALA A 50 -6.44 -8.59 5.75
C ALA A 50 -7.84 -9.21 5.58
N THR A 51 -8.15 -10.23 6.37
CA THR A 51 -9.47 -10.86 6.42
C THR A 51 -10.53 -9.87 6.93
N LEU A 52 -10.23 -9.16 8.02
CA LEU A 52 -11.15 -8.20 8.64
C LEU A 52 -11.50 -7.04 7.70
N VAL A 53 -10.51 -6.50 6.98
CA VAL A 53 -10.71 -5.35 6.08
C VAL A 53 -11.02 -5.73 4.63
N ARG A 54 -11.00 -7.04 4.32
CA ARG A 54 -11.20 -7.60 2.96
C ARG A 54 -10.33 -6.92 1.91
N ARG A 55 -9.03 -6.88 2.17
CA ARG A 55 -8.00 -6.30 1.29
C ARG A 55 -6.81 -7.26 1.15
N GLU A 56 -6.04 -7.11 0.08
CA GLU A 56 -4.84 -7.91 -0.12
C GLU A 56 -3.83 -7.71 1.03
N PRO A 57 -3.23 -8.77 1.59
CA PRO A 57 -2.23 -8.65 2.66
C PRO A 57 -1.08 -7.69 2.33
N LYS A 58 -0.63 -7.66 1.07
CA LYS A 58 0.44 -6.74 0.64
C LYS A 58 0.02 -5.27 0.77
N PHE A 59 -1.21 -4.94 0.38
CA PHE A 59 -1.75 -3.60 0.50
C PHE A 59 -1.87 -3.18 1.97
N VAL A 60 -2.42 -4.06 2.81
CA VAL A 60 -2.56 -3.81 4.26
C VAL A 60 -1.19 -3.57 4.91
N LYS A 61 -0.18 -4.37 4.54
CA LYS A 61 1.19 -4.18 5.02
C LYS A 61 1.78 -2.84 4.57
N ALA A 62 1.62 -2.47 3.30
CA ALA A 62 2.10 -1.19 2.78
C ALA A 62 1.43 0.00 3.47
N ALA A 63 0.11 -0.06 3.67
CA ALA A 63 -0.66 0.95 4.39
C ALA A 63 -0.19 1.10 5.84
N ALA A 64 0.03 -0.02 6.54
CA ALA A 64 0.56 -0.01 7.90
C ALA A 64 1.95 0.62 7.98
N GLN A 65 2.86 0.26 7.05
CA GLN A 65 4.20 0.87 6.98
C GLN A 65 4.12 2.37 6.73
N PHE A 66 3.25 2.80 5.81
CA PHE A 66 3.06 4.21 5.50
C PHE A 66 2.50 4.98 6.71
N TYR A 67 1.53 4.41 7.43
CA TYR A 67 1.00 4.99 8.66
C TYR A 67 2.08 5.18 9.73
N VAL A 68 2.92 4.17 9.97
CA VAL A 68 4.01 4.30 10.95
C VAL A 68 4.98 5.40 10.54
N LEU A 69 5.38 5.49 9.27
CA LEU A 69 6.28 6.56 8.82
C LEU A 69 5.64 7.95 8.92
N GLN A 70 4.37 8.08 8.54
CA GLN A 70 3.73 9.38 8.41
C GLN A 70 3.12 9.90 9.71
N ILE A 71 2.69 9.02 10.63
CA ILE A 71 1.92 9.41 11.83
C ILE A 71 2.68 9.13 13.13
N VAL A 72 3.46 8.04 13.18
CA VAL A 72 4.23 7.68 14.38
C VAL A 72 5.62 8.33 14.33
N LEU A 73 6.27 8.27 13.17
CA LEU A 73 7.66 8.69 12.99
C LEU A 73 7.80 10.01 12.23
N HIS A 74 6.81 10.90 12.31
CA HIS A 74 6.93 12.18 11.64
C HIS A 74 7.95 13.09 12.34
N PRO A 75 8.60 14.01 11.59
CA PRO A 75 9.42 15.04 12.21
C PRO A 75 8.61 15.86 13.22
N GLY A 76 9.14 16.05 14.42
CA GLY A 76 8.45 16.78 15.51
C GLY A 76 7.39 15.96 16.26
N ALA A 77 7.33 14.64 16.08
CA ALA A 77 6.58 13.78 16.98
C ALA A 77 7.20 13.83 18.39
N ASP A 78 6.37 13.78 19.43
CA ASP A 78 6.86 13.62 20.80
C ASP A 78 7.44 12.19 21.01
N CYS A 79 8.20 12.00 22.08
CA CYS A 79 8.90 10.75 22.33
C CYS A 79 7.96 9.57 22.58
N TYR A 80 6.79 9.78 23.18
CA TYR A 80 5.77 8.73 23.35
C TYR A 80 5.15 8.33 22.00
N ARG A 81 4.84 9.31 21.15
CA ARG A 81 4.35 9.10 19.80
C ARG A 81 5.36 8.40 18.91
N MET A 82 6.64 8.73 18.98
CA MET A 82 7.68 8.02 18.24
C MET A 82 7.79 6.54 18.65
N LEU A 83 7.48 6.23 19.91
CA LEU A 83 7.36 4.85 20.41
C LEU A 83 6.01 4.21 20.06
N GLY A 84 5.08 4.97 19.48
CA GLY A 84 3.74 4.50 19.14
C GLY A 84 2.87 4.19 20.35
N VAL A 85 3.08 4.88 21.47
CA VAL A 85 2.31 4.73 22.71
C VAL A 85 1.66 6.06 23.11
N ARG A 86 0.69 5.99 24.02
CA ARG A 86 0.18 7.18 24.72
C ARG A 86 1.17 7.63 25.80
N GLU A 87 1.16 8.91 26.11
CA GLU A 87 1.81 9.45 27.30
C GLU A 87 1.36 8.70 28.56
N GLY A 88 2.30 8.40 29.47
CA GLY A 88 2.04 7.62 30.68
C GLY A 88 1.92 6.11 30.50
N ALA A 89 2.13 5.57 29.29
CA ALA A 89 2.16 4.12 29.09
C ALA A 89 3.23 3.43 29.95
N SER A 90 2.94 2.21 30.41
CA SER A 90 3.88 1.46 31.25
C SER A 90 5.16 1.09 30.48
N ARG A 91 6.28 0.93 31.21
CA ARG A 91 7.58 0.62 30.61
C ARG A 91 7.58 -0.69 29.83
N ASP A 92 6.76 -1.66 30.25
CA ASP A 92 6.60 -2.94 29.54
C ASP A 92 5.89 -2.78 28.20
N VAL A 93 4.83 -1.96 28.15
CA VAL A 93 4.13 -1.63 26.90
C VAL A 93 5.08 -0.90 25.94
N MET A 94 5.79 0.11 26.43
CA MET A 94 6.77 0.84 25.63
C MET A 94 7.88 -0.07 25.09
N ARG A 95 8.40 -0.99 25.92
CA ARG A 95 9.42 -1.96 25.51
C ARG A 95 8.90 -2.92 24.44
N LEU A 96 7.63 -3.33 24.54
CA LEU A 96 6.99 -4.18 23.54
C LEU A 96 6.88 -3.46 22.19
N HIS A 97 6.46 -2.20 22.16
CA HIS A 97 6.38 -1.40 20.95
C HIS A 97 7.76 -1.18 20.32
N LEU A 98 8.74 -0.76 21.13
CA LEU A 98 10.12 -0.57 20.71
C LEU A 98 10.67 -1.81 20.02
N ARG A 99 10.43 -2.98 20.60
CA ARG A 99 10.89 -4.26 20.04
C ARG A 99 10.37 -4.49 18.62
N TRP A 100 9.09 -4.25 18.37
CA TRP A 100 8.50 -4.44 17.05
C TRP A 100 8.97 -3.40 16.04
N LEU A 101 9.11 -2.14 16.48
CA LEU A 101 9.68 -1.06 15.65
C LEU A 101 11.11 -1.41 15.23
N LEU A 102 11.97 -1.85 16.15
CA LEU A 102 13.35 -2.23 15.82
C LEU A 102 13.42 -3.50 14.98
N LEU A 103 12.50 -4.46 15.14
CA LEU A 103 12.43 -5.64 14.28
C LEU A 103 12.17 -5.26 12.81
N TRP A 104 11.40 -4.19 12.60
CA TRP A 104 11.08 -3.65 11.29
C TRP A 104 12.18 -2.73 10.74
N LEU A 105 12.69 -1.82 11.55
CA LEU A 105 13.66 -0.78 11.18
C LEU A 105 15.13 -1.27 11.23
N HIS A 106 15.38 -2.55 11.54
CA HIS A 106 16.72 -3.06 11.77
C HIS A 106 17.65 -2.85 10.55
N PRO A 107 18.87 -2.31 10.74
CA PRO A 107 19.85 -2.12 9.66
C PRO A 107 20.26 -3.44 8.99
N ASP A 108 20.52 -4.51 9.74
CA ASP A 108 20.87 -5.83 9.14
C ASP A 108 19.86 -6.41 8.15
N ARG A 109 18.61 -5.93 8.11
CA ARG A 109 17.59 -6.47 7.20
C ARG A 109 17.52 -5.73 5.88
N SER A 110 18.20 -4.59 5.75
CA SER A 110 18.31 -3.84 4.52
C SER A 110 19.39 -2.77 4.65
N ASP A 111 20.28 -2.63 3.67
CA ASP A 111 21.26 -1.53 3.53
C ASP A 111 20.61 -0.15 3.29
N SER A 112 19.39 0.02 3.79
CA SER A 112 18.51 1.14 3.56
C SER A 112 18.78 2.19 4.62
N GLU A 113 19.66 3.14 4.30
CA GLU A 113 20.09 4.23 5.19
C GLU A 113 18.93 4.92 5.94
N TRP A 114 17.78 5.11 5.27
CA TRP A 114 16.60 5.73 5.88
C TRP A 114 16.06 4.93 7.08
N ARG A 115 16.07 3.59 7.04
CA ARG A 115 15.61 2.75 8.18
C ARG A 115 16.53 2.90 9.37
N SER A 116 17.83 2.95 9.14
CA SER A 116 18.85 3.21 10.17
C SER A 116 18.66 4.60 10.80
N GLY A 117 18.28 5.60 10.00
CA GLY A 117 17.88 6.92 10.50
C GLY A 117 16.73 6.85 11.50
N TYR A 118 15.61 6.23 11.12
CA TYR A 118 14.45 6.07 12.01
C TYR A 118 14.74 5.20 13.22
N ALA A 119 15.50 4.11 13.08
CA ALA A 119 15.89 3.27 14.20
C ALA A 119 16.64 4.05 15.28
N ARG A 120 17.55 4.95 14.87
CA ARG A 120 18.26 5.85 15.80
C ARG A 120 17.31 6.82 16.50
N MET A 121 16.36 7.40 15.77
CA MET A 121 15.36 8.32 16.35
C MET A 121 14.47 7.61 17.38
N VAL A 122 13.98 6.41 17.07
CA VAL A 122 13.17 5.60 18.00
C VAL A 122 13.96 5.21 19.25
N LEU A 123 15.23 4.84 19.11
CA LEU A 123 16.12 4.55 20.25
C LEU A 123 16.39 5.79 21.11
N ALA A 124 16.52 6.97 20.49
CA ALA A 124 16.65 8.22 21.22
C ALA A 124 15.40 8.51 22.05
N ALA A 125 14.21 8.41 21.44
CA ALA A 125 12.92 8.58 22.13
C ALA A 125 12.75 7.60 23.32
N TRP A 126 13.14 6.33 23.16
CA TRP A 126 13.14 5.36 24.27
C TRP A 126 14.04 5.78 25.43
N ARG A 127 15.24 6.28 25.15
CA ARG A 127 16.17 6.74 26.19
C ARG A 127 15.64 7.98 26.89
N GLU A 128 15.05 8.90 26.14
CA GLU A 128 14.46 10.12 26.68
C GLU A 128 13.32 9.79 27.66
N VAL A 129 12.33 8.99 27.23
CA VAL A 129 11.23 8.56 28.11
C VAL A 129 11.73 7.73 29.30
N GLY A 130 12.76 6.90 29.10
CA GLY A 130 13.37 6.10 30.17
C GLY A 130 14.28 6.89 31.13
N GLY A 131 14.78 8.05 30.70
CA GLY A 131 15.64 8.97 31.46
C GLY A 131 14.87 10.08 32.15
N HIS A 132 13.62 10.34 31.77
CA HIS A 132 12.73 11.31 32.44
C HIS A 132 12.21 10.87 33.83
N VAL A 133 12.78 9.82 34.43
CA VAL A 133 12.98 9.80 35.90
C VAL A 133 14.07 10.84 36.21
N ALA A 134 13.66 12.11 36.22
CA ALA A 134 14.43 13.34 36.42
C ALA A 134 15.79 13.44 35.69
N ILE A 135 15.81 14.16 34.57
CA ILE A 135 16.70 15.31 34.28
C ILE A 135 16.23 15.96 32.96
N PRO A 136 16.23 17.30 32.83
CA PRO A 136 15.89 18.00 31.61
C PRO A 136 17.07 18.14 30.64
N SER A 137 16.72 18.37 29.36
CA SER A 137 17.53 18.87 28.24
C SER A 137 18.07 17.85 27.24
N CYS A 138 17.66 18.08 25.99
CA CYS A 138 18.23 17.52 24.77
C CYS A 138 19.74 17.79 24.66
N GLY A 139 20.44 16.83 24.06
CA GLY A 139 21.75 17.03 23.45
C GLY A 139 22.87 16.22 24.09
N SER A 140 23.08 14.98 23.62
CA SER A 140 24.43 14.53 23.27
C SER A 140 24.42 13.19 22.52
N ARG A 141 25.38 13.11 21.61
CA ARG A 141 25.70 12.09 20.61
C ARG A 141 26.47 10.94 21.25
N ASN A 142 26.32 9.74 20.66
CA ASN A 142 27.24 8.59 20.71
C ASN A 142 27.62 8.12 22.12
N ASP A 143 27.18 6.96 22.58
CA ASP A 143 27.65 5.63 22.18
C ASP A 143 26.69 4.61 22.84
N ILE A 144 26.94 3.30 22.74
CA ILE A 144 26.21 2.22 23.45
C ILE A 144 24.90 1.84 22.69
N GLN A 145 24.66 0.65 22.11
CA GLN A 145 25.25 -0.70 22.27
C GLN A 145 24.60 -1.70 21.29
N ALA A 146 25.39 -2.67 20.82
CA ALA A 146 24.99 -3.90 20.11
C ALA A 146 24.36 -5.06 20.95
N PRO A 147 24.52 -5.21 22.29
CA PRO A 147 24.00 -6.38 23.02
C PRO A 147 22.46 -6.46 23.20
N MET A 148 21.71 -5.35 23.15
CA MET A 148 20.26 -5.37 23.42
C MET A 148 19.47 -6.04 22.27
N LEU A 149 19.89 -5.85 21.01
CA LEU A 149 19.27 -6.46 19.83
C LEU A 149 19.40 -7.99 19.84
N ALA A 150 20.45 -8.54 20.45
CA ALA A 150 20.69 -9.99 20.54
C ALA A 150 19.71 -10.70 21.49
N SER A 151 19.29 -10.06 22.58
CA SER A 151 18.30 -10.63 23.51
C SER A 151 16.88 -10.63 22.94
N ALA A 152 16.52 -9.59 22.17
CA ALA A 152 15.21 -9.46 21.53
C ALA A 152 14.97 -10.53 20.44
N ARG A 153 16.04 -10.97 19.76
CA ARG A 153 16.02 -12.08 18.79
C ARG A 153 15.65 -13.42 19.44
N ARG A 154 16.08 -13.66 20.69
CA ARG A 154 15.93 -14.97 21.36
C ARG A 154 14.49 -15.29 21.79
N SER A 155 13.69 -14.30 22.20
CA SER A 155 12.34 -14.59 22.73
C SER A 155 11.21 -14.61 21.68
N ILE A 156 11.41 -14.08 20.46
CA ILE A 156 10.42 -14.21 19.36
C ILE A 156 10.52 -15.60 18.72
N ARG A 157 11.71 -16.20 18.69
CA ARG A 157 11.95 -17.51 18.07
C ARG A 157 11.19 -18.65 18.74
N LYS A 158 10.75 -18.49 19.99
CA LYS A 158 10.00 -19.52 20.72
C LYS A 158 8.50 -19.58 20.40
N ARG A 159 7.94 -18.71 19.54
CA ARG A 159 6.48 -18.67 19.30
C ARG A 159 6.02 -18.58 17.84
N ILE A 160 6.89 -18.85 16.87
CA ILE A 160 6.51 -18.87 15.46
C ILE A 160 6.66 -20.30 14.93
N PRO A 161 5.56 -21.06 14.72
CA PRO A 161 5.66 -22.29 13.96
C PRO A 161 6.10 -21.93 12.52
N HIS A 162 7.31 -22.37 12.20
CA HIS A 162 7.92 -22.44 10.89
C HIS A 162 6.99 -23.06 9.82
N GLN A 163 6.13 -22.28 9.16
CA GLN A 163 5.56 -22.73 7.89
C GLN A 163 6.49 -22.38 6.73
N ARG A 164 6.75 -23.43 5.93
CA ARG A 164 7.76 -23.53 4.89
C ARG A 164 7.60 -22.48 3.79
N LYS A 165 8.77 -21.98 3.38
CA LYS A 165 9.04 -21.09 2.26
C LYS A 165 8.44 -21.63 0.94
N ARG A 166 7.74 -20.77 0.20
CA ARG A 166 7.67 -20.85 -1.26
C ARG A 166 8.21 -19.54 -1.86
N HIS A 167 9.02 -19.72 -2.88
CA HIS A 167 10.04 -18.82 -3.37
C HIS A 167 9.50 -17.47 -3.87
N ALA A 168 10.13 -16.40 -3.38
CA ALA A 168 10.00 -15.06 -3.90
C ALA A 168 10.83 -14.93 -5.18
N ARG A 169 10.19 -14.80 -6.33
CA ARG A 169 10.73 -13.98 -7.42
C ARG A 169 10.24 -12.56 -7.15
N VAL A 170 11.04 -11.80 -6.41
CA VAL A 170 10.82 -10.36 -6.21
C VAL A 170 11.12 -9.67 -7.54
N SER A 171 10.06 -9.57 -8.35
CA SER A 171 10.14 -9.05 -9.70
C SER A 171 10.22 -7.52 -9.65
N ARG A 172 11.21 -6.96 -10.36
CA ARG A 172 11.58 -5.53 -10.52
C ARG A 172 10.45 -4.58 -10.98
N TRP A 173 9.19 -5.01 -10.96
CA TRP A 173 8.03 -4.30 -11.51
C TRP A 173 7.42 -3.27 -10.57
N ILE A 174 7.75 -3.29 -9.27
CA ILE A 174 7.20 -2.31 -8.31
C ILE A 174 7.73 -0.89 -8.61
N VAL A 175 8.95 -0.76 -9.14
CA VAL A 175 9.50 0.54 -9.58
C VAL A 175 8.85 1.00 -10.90
N VAL A 176 8.50 0.07 -11.79
CA VAL A 176 7.83 0.38 -13.08
C VAL A 176 6.37 0.77 -12.87
N ALA A 177 5.65 0.12 -11.95
CA ALA A 177 4.25 0.43 -11.65
C ALA A 177 4.08 1.80 -10.98
N ALA A 178 5.01 2.19 -10.10
CA ALA A 178 5.00 3.52 -9.48
C ALA A 178 5.30 4.65 -10.50
N LEU A 179 6.20 4.39 -11.46
CA LEU A 179 6.50 5.35 -12.54
C LEU A 179 5.37 5.48 -13.57
N LEU A 180 4.64 4.39 -13.88
CA LEU A 180 3.51 4.46 -14.81
C LEU A 180 2.32 5.24 -14.24
N VAL A 181 2.03 5.14 -12.93
CA VAL A 181 0.98 5.94 -12.29
C VAL A 181 1.35 7.42 -12.24
N ALA A 182 2.64 7.75 -12.07
CA ALA A 182 3.13 9.12 -12.14
C ALA A 182 3.09 9.69 -13.57
N ALA A 183 3.44 8.90 -14.59
CA ALA A 183 3.41 9.32 -15.98
C ALA A 183 1.97 9.50 -16.51
N LEU A 184 1.02 8.65 -16.11
CA LEU A 184 -0.40 8.79 -16.49
C LEU A 184 -1.07 10.02 -15.86
N SER A 185 -0.49 10.59 -14.79
CA SER A 185 -1.01 11.80 -14.14
C SER A 185 -0.47 13.10 -14.74
N PHE A 186 0.53 13.03 -15.65
CA PHE A 186 1.15 14.19 -16.29
C PHE A 186 0.73 14.41 -17.74
N LEU A 187 0.00 13.45 -18.35
CA LEU A 187 -0.79 13.72 -19.55
C LEU A 187 -2.15 14.25 -19.11
N GLY A 188 -2.31 15.57 -19.19
CA GLY A 188 -3.58 16.25 -18.90
C GLY A 188 -4.75 15.71 -19.74
N PRO A 189 -5.99 16.07 -19.41
CA PRO A 189 -7.15 15.66 -20.17
C PRO A 189 -7.01 16.19 -21.61
N VAL A 190 -6.72 15.29 -22.55
CA VAL A 190 -6.83 15.58 -23.97
C VAL A 190 -8.30 15.94 -24.20
N ARG A 191 -8.54 17.22 -24.50
CA ARG A 191 -9.87 17.74 -24.83
C ARG A 191 -10.46 16.90 -25.95
N PHE A 192 -11.53 16.18 -25.63
CA PHE A 192 -12.29 15.32 -26.53
C PHE A 192 -13.19 16.13 -27.50
N SER A 193 -12.81 17.36 -27.84
CA SER A 193 -13.69 18.33 -28.51
C SER A 193 -13.43 18.52 -30.00
N ASP A 194 -12.39 17.93 -30.59
CA ASP A 194 -11.97 18.24 -31.98
C ASP A 194 -12.01 17.06 -32.98
N LEU A 195 -12.78 15.99 -32.72
CA LEU A 195 -12.91 14.86 -33.66
C LEU A 195 -14.24 14.82 -34.43
N ALA A 196 -15.10 15.82 -34.29
CA ALA A 196 -16.42 15.83 -34.95
C ALA A 196 -16.45 16.45 -36.36
N THR A 197 -15.34 16.97 -36.91
CA THR A 197 -15.33 17.63 -38.24
C THR A 197 -14.55 16.88 -39.32
N ALA A 198 -13.88 15.76 -39.02
CA ALA A 198 -13.05 15.04 -39.99
C ALA A 198 -13.70 13.76 -40.59
N GLN A 199 -14.95 13.42 -40.25
CA GLN A 199 -15.66 12.25 -40.79
C GLN A 199 -16.68 12.55 -41.91
N GLY A 200 -16.77 13.80 -42.37
CA GLY A 200 -17.66 14.21 -43.47
C GLY A 200 -17.08 14.07 -44.88
N GLU A 201 -15.74 14.03 -45.04
CA GLU A 201 -15.10 14.13 -46.37
C GLU A 201 -14.81 12.78 -47.06
N THR A 202 -14.80 11.66 -46.34
CA THR A 202 -14.42 10.36 -46.93
C THR A 202 -15.59 9.59 -47.56
N LEU A 203 -16.84 9.97 -47.26
CA LEU A 203 -18.04 9.38 -47.88
C LEU A 203 -18.40 10.03 -49.23
N ASN A 204 -17.94 11.25 -49.51
CA ASN A 204 -18.25 11.94 -50.77
C ASN A 204 -17.32 11.53 -51.94
N ARG A 205 -16.09 11.06 -51.64
CA ARG A 205 -15.14 10.59 -52.66
C ARG A 205 -15.43 9.17 -53.18
N ARG A 206 -16.12 8.32 -52.40
CA ARG A 206 -16.51 6.96 -52.83
C ARG A 206 -17.82 6.88 -53.61
N ARG A 207 -18.69 7.91 -53.56
CA ARG A 207 -19.93 7.97 -54.36
C ARG A 207 -19.72 8.34 -55.83
N LYS A 208 -18.53 8.85 -56.21
CA LYS A 208 -18.24 9.25 -57.60
C LYS A 208 -17.71 8.13 -58.50
N VAL A 209 -17.29 6.99 -57.93
CA VAL A 209 -16.64 5.89 -58.69
C VAL A 209 -17.60 4.72 -59.00
N LEU A 210 -18.80 4.68 -58.41
CA LEU A 210 -19.78 3.61 -58.64
C LEU A 210 -20.95 4.00 -59.56
N ARG A 211 -20.88 5.17 -60.22
CA ARG A 211 -21.92 5.64 -61.17
C ARG A 211 -21.60 5.41 -62.65
N THR A 212 -20.38 4.97 -63.00
CA THR A 212 -19.98 4.72 -64.39
C THR A 212 -19.94 3.24 -64.79
N SER A 213 -20.15 2.32 -63.85
CA SER A 213 -20.19 0.88 -64.11
C SER A 213 -21.58 0.28 -63.80
N ARG A 214 -22.63 0.93 -64.33
CA ARG A 214 -24.02 0.42 -64.29
C ARG A 214 -24.76 0.71 -65.60
N ARG A 215 -24.04 0.54 -66.71
CA ARG A 215 -24.57 0.40 -68.07
C ARG A 215 -23.82 -0.76 -68.71
N ASN A 216 -24.20 -1.99 -68.42
CA ASN A 216 -24.13 -3.12 -69.35
C ASN A 216 -24.63 -4.40 -68.70
N ALA A 217 -25.84 -4.78 -69.11
CA ALA A 217 -26.27 -6.16 -69.35
C ALA A 217 -26.56 -7.06 -68.11
N PRO A 218 -27.24 -8.20 -68.29
CA PRO A 218 -28.69 -8.25 -68.22
C PRO A 218 -29.24 -9.29 -67.22
N ASN A 219 -30.53 -9.07 -66.93
CA ASN A 219 -31.51 -9.91 -66.28
C ASN A 219 -31.22 -11.43 -66.31
N ARG A 220 -31.03 -12.04 -65.13
CA ARG A 220 -31.26 -13.47 -64.93
C ARG A 220 -31.96 -13.71 -63.60
N VAL A 221 -33.25 -13.96 -63.74
CA VAL A 221 -34.15 -14.58 -62.77
C VAL A 221 -33.56 -15.93 -62.38
N VAL A 222 -33.27 -16.14 -61.10
CA VAL A 222 -33.39 -17.46 -60.48
C VAL A 222 -33.96 -17.27 -59.09
N ASP A 223 -35.07 -17.94 -58.93
CA ASP A 223 -35.99 -18.05 -57.82
C ASP A 223 -35.56 -19.23 -56.92
N VAL A 224 -36.17 -19.34 -55.74
CA VAL A 224 -36.20 -20.56 -54.89
C VAL A 224 -34.87 -20.84 -54.13
N GLN A 225 -34.79 -21.18 -52.84
CA GLN A 225 -35.63 -22.03 -52.01
C GLN A 225 -35.38 -21.79 -50.51
N ILE A 226 -36.47 -21.79 -49.76
CA ILE A 226 -36.55 -21.85 -48.30
C ILE A 226 -36.20 -23.28 -47.86
N GLU A 227 -35.36 -23.46 -46.85
CA GLU A 227 -35.39 -24.71 -46.08
C GLU A 227 -35.01 -24.49 -44.61
N THR A 228 -36.06 -24.48 -43.81
CA THR A 228 -36.12 -24.75 -42.37
C THR A 228 -35.64 -26.16 -42.01
N ARG A 229 -34.89 -26.32 -40.91
CA ARG A 229 -34.83 -27.54 -40.08
C ARG A 229 -34.55 -27.11 -38.63
N PHE A 230 -35.51 -27.28 -37.70
CA PHE A 230 -35.73 -28.48 -36.87
C PHE A 230 -34.46 -28.90 -36.11
N GLU A 231 -34.43 -29.27 -34.84
CA GLU A 231 -35.30 -29.23 -33.65
C GLU A 231 -34.45 -29.97 -32.58
N ALA A 232 -34.77 -29.72 -31.32
CA ALA A 232 -34.75 -30.66 -30.19
C ALA A 232 -33.59 -31.69 -30.07
N VAL A 233 -32.82 -31.58 -28.98
CA VAL A 233 -32.52 -32.75 -28.13
C VAL A 233 -32.69 -32.34 -26.67
N GLU A 234 -33.73 -32.90 -26.07
CA GLU A 234 -34.17 -32.84 -24.69
C GLU A 234 -33.65 -34.08 -23.93
N ALA A 235 -33.43 -33.90 -22.62
CA ALA A 235 -33.46 -34.89 -21.53
C ALA A 235 -32.70 -36.24 -21.65
N ARG A 236 -31.75 -36.43 -20.73
CA ARG A 236 -31.83 -37.42 -19.64
C ARG A 236 -30.76 -37.20 -18.58
#